data_AF-A0A2C9U8R1-F1
#
_entry.id   AF-A0A2C9U8R1-F1
#
_cell.length_a   1.000
_cell.length_b   1.000
_cell.length_c   1.000
_cell.angle_alpha   90.00
_cell.angle_beta   90.00
_cell.angle_gamma   90.00
#
_symmetry.space_group_name_H-M   'P 1'
#
loop_
_entity.id
_entity.type
_entity.pdbx_description
1 polymer ?
#
loop_
_entity_poly.entity_id
_entity_poly.type
_entity_poly.pdbx_seq_one_letter_code
_entity_poly.pdbx_strand_id
1 'polypeptide(L)'
;MLPFLLGIPILEKLAPQMAPILAGLTGSQLFLTDGKPEKPPLLLRMASNCEDGKFLSALGAFRCRTLYANVSFDHMVGWRTSSIRREKELVKPPQRSLDGYKHVVDVEYCPPISSAAPHFPPEAAKAKEAAQSKPNVQNTTEYHEIIEEEMIHGLQRLGWKKVDISFHSAFWPFFAHNNIHVKNEWLHNAGAGVIAHVADSFKQQECSSLMTASL
;
A
#
# COMPACT_ATOMS: atom_id res chain seq x y z
N MET A 1 8.73 -3.43 0.00
CA MET A 1 9.90 -2.75 0.58
C MET A 1 9.97 -3.05 2.07
N LEU A 2 11.13 -3.46 2.57
CA LEU A 2 11.36 -3.66 4.01
C LEU A 2 11.80 -2.33 4.65
N PRO A 3 11.31 -1.97 5.83
CA PRO A 3 11.30 -0.57 6.26
C PRO A 3 12.57 -0.09 6.99
N PHE A 4 13.71 -0.72 6.73
CA PHE A 4 15.00 -0.32 7.32
C PHE A 4 16.09 0.01 6.30
N LEU A 5 15.75 0.10 5.00
CA LEU A 5 16.76 0.12 3.92
C LEU A 5 16.93 1.46 3.18
N LEU A 6 16.59 2.59 3.82
CA LEU A 6 17.08 3.94 3.50
C LEU A 6 17.07 4.38 2.02
N GLY A 7 16.29 3.73 1.14
CA GLY A 7 16.33 4.01 -0.30
C GLY A 7 17.72 3.82 -0.95
N ILE A 8 18.59 2.97 -0.40
CA ILE A 8 19.92 2.69 -0.98
C ILE A 8 19.85 1.39 -1.80
N PRO A 9 20.01 1.43 -3.14
CA PRO A 9 19.86 0.26 -4.04
C PRO A 9 20.88 -0.87 -3.81
N ILE A 10 21.85 -0.69 -2.92
CA ILE A 10 22.86 -1.70 -2.58
C ILE A 10 22.30 -2.76 -1.61
N LEU A 11 21.35 -2.45 -0.72
CA LEU A 11 20.73 -3.46 0.15
C LEU A 11 19.56 -4.20 -0.50
N GLU A 12 19.02 -3.70 -1.61
CA GLU A 12 18.10 -4.45 -2.48
C GLU A 12 18.76 -5.71 -3.06
N LYS A 13 20.11 -5.73 -3.16
CA LYS A 13 20.89 -6.89 -3.62
C LYS A 13 20.92 -8.07 -2.63
N LEU A 14 20.60 -7.86 -1.35
CA LEU A 14 20.77 -8.86 -0.28
C LEU A 14 19.46 -9.22 0.44
N ALA A 15 18.37 -8.47 0.20
CA ALA A 15 17.06 -8.73 0.81
C ALA A 15 16.51 -10.16 0.59
N PRO A 16 16.68 -10.81 -0.60
CA PRO A 16 16.21 -12.19 -0.79
C PRO A 16 16.95 -13.22 0.09
N GLN A 17 18.23 -12.97 0.40
CA GLN A 17 19.05 -13.88 1.23
C GLN A 17 18.81 -13.68 2.73
N MET A 18 18.29 -12.51 3.14
CA MET A 18 18.04 -12.17 4.55
C MET A 18 16.57 -12.25 4.95
N ALA A 19 15.65 -12.55 4.03
CA ALA A 19 14.20 -12.62 4.27
C ALA A 19 13.78 -13.55 5.42
N PRO A 20 14.39 -14.75 5.63
CA PRO A 20 14.06 -15.59 6.78
C PRO A 20 14.56 -15.01 8.12
N ILE A 21 15.62 -14.19 8.08
CA ILE A 21 16.35 -13.72 9.26
C ILE A 21 15.79 -12.38 9.77
N LEU A 22 15.31 -11.51 8.88
CA LEU A 22 14.91 -10.14 9.23
C LEU A 22 13.40 -9.92 9.41
N ALA A 23 12.53 -10.86 8.99
CA ALA A 23 11.08 -10.61 8.95
C ALA A 23 10.18 -11.77 9.45
N GLY A 24 10.76 -12.74 10.19
CA GLY A 24 10.00 -13.84 10.80
C GLY A 24 9.24 -14.71 9.78
N LEU A 25 8.11 -15.31 10.21
CA LEU A 25 7.33 -16.27 9.41
C LEU A 25 6.73 -15.67 8.12
N THR A 26 6.55 -14.34 8.03
CA THR A 26 5.84 -13.67 6.93
C THR A 26 6.77 -12.93 5.98
N GLY A 27 8.10 -13.02 6.17
CA GLY A 27 9.08 -12.30 5.36
C GLY A 27 9.00 -12.64 3.87
N SER A 28 8.89 -13.93 3.53
CA SER A 28 8.81 -14.37 2.14
C SER A 28 7.57 -13.81 1.42
N GLN A 29 6.44 -13.71 2.11
CA GLN A 29 5.20 -13.14 1.57
C GLN A 29 5.33 -11.64 1.33
N LEU A 30 5.93 -10.91 2.28
CA LEU A 30 6.17 -9.47 2.17
C LEU A 30 7.09 -9.12 1.00
N PHE A 31 8.03 -10.03 0.68
CA PHE A 31 8.95 -9.88 -0.45
C PHE A 31 8.49 -10.58 -1.72
N LEU A 32 7.27 -11.14 -1.76
CA LEU A 32 6.74 -11.84 -2.93
C LEU A 32 7.58 -13.07 -3.36
N THR A 33 8.40 -13.61 -2.46
CA THR A 33 9.27 -14.76 -2.74
C THR A 33 8.65 -16.09 -2.30
N ASP A 34 7.43 -16.07 -1.76
CA ASP A 34 6.74 -17.27 -1.29
C ASP A 34 6.27 -18.20 -2.43
N GLY A 35 6.29 -19.51 -2.15
CA GLY A 35 5.83 -20.53 -3.09
C GLY A 35 6.79 -20.82 -4.25
N LYS A 36 6.38 -21.74 -5.12
CA LYS A 36 7.16 -22.17 -6.29
C LYS A 36 7.14 -21.10 -7.40
N PRO A 37 8.12 -21.08 -8.33
CA PRO A 37 8.18 -20.11 -9.42
C PRO A 37 6.91 -20.05 -10.29
N GLU A 38 6.30 -21.20 -10.54
CA GLU A 38 5.10 -21.34 -11.38
C GLU A 38 3.80 -20.93 -10.67
N LYS A 39 3.86 -20.56 -9.39
CA LYS A 39 2.70 -20.14 -8.60
C LYS A 39 2.76 -18.65 -8.26
N PRO A 40 1.62 -17.93 -8.32
CA PRO A 40 1.57 -16.56 -7.85
C PRO A 40 1.86 -16.46 -6.36
N PRO A 41 2.58 -15.41 -5.91
CA PRO A 41 2.77 -15.14 -4.49
C PRO A 41 1.44 -14.83 -3.81
N LEU A 42 1.36 -15.03 -2.49
CA LEU A 42 0.13 -14.86 -1.72
C LEU A 42 -0.49 -13.46 -1.90
N LEU A 43 0.32 -12.40 -1.86
CA LEU A 43 -0.20 -11.02 -1.97
C LEU A 43 -0.85 -10.75 -3.34
N LEU A 44 -0.32 -11.33 -4.43
CA LEU A 44 -0.96 -11.25 -5.74
C LEU A 44 -2.30 -12.00 -5.76
N ARG A 45 -2.37 -13.18 -5.12
CA ARG A 45 -3.63 -13.94 -4.98
C ARG A 45 -4.68 -13.18 -4.17
N MET A 46 -4.27 -12.41 -3.16
CA MET A 46 -5.17 -11.57 -2.37
C MET A 46 -5.71 -10.36 -3.14
N ALA A 47 -5.06 -9.94 -4.23
CA ALA A 47 -5.55 -8.90 -5.14
C ALA A 47 -6.61 -9.41 -6.13
N SER A 48 -7.03 -10.67 -6.03
CA SER A 48 -8.06 -11.27 -6.89
C SER A 48 -8.97 -12.24 -6.12
N ASN A 49 -9.90 -12.87 -6.84
CA ASN A 49 -10.58 -14.07 -6.36
C ASN A 49 -9.88 -15.27 -6.99
N CYS A 50 -9.55 -16.27 -6.19
CA CYS A 50 -8.92 -17.50 -6.65
C CYS A 50 -9.56 -18.72 -5.96
N GLU A 51 -9.09 -19.93 -6.29
CA GLU A 51 -9.61 -21.17 -5.73
C GLU A 51 -9.54 -21.22 -4.20
N ASP A 52 -8.50 -20.62 -3.62
CA ASP A 52 -8.28 -20.61 -2.16
C ASP A 52 -9.15 -19.58 -1.42
N GLY A 53 -9.81 -18.68 -2.14
CA GLY A 53 -10.63 -17.66 -1.49
C GLY A 53 -11.10 -16.53 -2.40
N LYS A 54 -12.22 -15.94 -1.99
CA LYS A 54 -12.80 -14.75 -2.63
C LYS A 54 -12.26 -13.47 -2.00
N PHE A 55 -10.94 -13.27 -1.99
CA PHE A 55 -10.29 -12.16 -1.28
C PHE A 55 -10.78 -10.79 -1.75
N LEU A 56 -10.78 -10.57 -3.06
CA LEU A 56 -11.24 -9.28 -3.62
C LEU A 56 -12.73 -9.05 -3.37
N SER A 57 -13.57 -10.08 -3.46
CA SER A 57 -14.99 -9.94 -3.13
C SER A 57 -15.23 -9.70 -1.63
N ALA A 58 -14.45 -10.31 -0.74
CA ALA A 58 -14.52 -10.07 0.69
C ALA A 58 -14.11 -8.62 1.02
N LEU A 59 -13.05 -8.12 0.38
CA LEU A 59 -12.66 -6.70 0.46
C LEU A 59 -13.74 -5.77 -0.13
N GLY A 60 -14.40 -6.22 -1.20
CA GLY A 60 -15.53 -5.54 -1.84
C GLY A 60 -16.78 -5.44 -0.95
N ALA A 61 -16.97 -6.38 -0.02
CA ALA A 61 -18.12 -6.41 0.89
C ALA A 61 -18.09 -5.29 1.95
N PHE A 62 -16.91 -4.71 2.22
CA PHE A 62 -16.83 -3.51 3.04
C PHE A 62 -17.54 -2.35 2.33
N ARG A 63 -18.48 -1.72 3.04
CA ARG A 63 -19.18 -0.54 2.53
C ARG A 63 -18.21 0.60 2.20
N CYS A 64 -17.20 0.77 3.05
CA CYS A 64 -16.27 1.87 2.98
C CYS A 64 -14.84 1.33 2.94
N ARG A 65 -14.05 1.87 2.01
CA ARG A 65 -12.64 1.54 1.83
C ARG A 65 -11.86 2.84 1.69
N THR A 66 -11.00 3.09 2.67
CA THR A 66 -10.19 4.31 2.71
C THR A 66 -8.72 3.94 2.88
N LEU A 67 -7.85 4.51 2.05
CA LEU A 67 -6.39 4.38 2.15
C LEU A 67 -5.82 5.66 2.73
N TYR A 68 -4.96 5.54 3.73
CA TYR A 68 -4.17 6.64 4.26
C TYR A 68 -2.71 6.41 3.87
N ALA A 69 -2.13 7.34 3.13
CA ALA A 69 -0.80 7.17 2.56
C ALA A 69 0.07 8.39 2.86
N ASN A 70 1.28 8.16 3.36
CA ASN A 70 2.27 9.22 3.46
C ASN A 70 2.82 9.55 2.07
N VAL A 71 2.70 10.82 1.67
CA VAL A 71 3.21 11.31 0.38
C VAL A 71 4.67 11.72 0.42
N SER A 72 5.22 11.88 1.63
CA SER A 72 6.59 12.32 1.86
C SER A 72 7.10 11.83 3.21
N PHE A 73 8.43 11.74 3.32
CA PHE A 73 9.17 11.40 4.55
C PHE A 73 8.88 10.01 5.17
N ASP A 74 8.08 9.17 4.52
CA ASP A 74 7.91 7.75 4.87
C ASP A 74 8.86 6.91 4.01
N HIS A 75 9.97 6.51 4.63
CA HIS A 75 10.97 5.64 4.02
C HIS A 75 10.66 4.14 4.22
N MET A 76 9.61 3.83 4.98
CA MET A 76 9.22 2.47 5.35
C MET A 76 8.24 1.89 4.33
N VAL A 77 7.24 2.67 3.95
CA VAL A 77 6.23 2.29 2.96
C VAL A 77 6.08 3.42 1.94
N GLY A 78 6.39 3.11 0.67
CA GLY A 78 6.31 4.09 -0.40
C GLY A 78 4.88 4.58 -0.66
N TRP A 79 4.76 5.85 -1.06
CA TRP A 79 3.48 6.49 -1.37
C TRP A 79 2.68 5.71 -2.43
N ARG A 80 3.36 5.26 -3.47
CA ARG A 80 2.77 4.51 -4.59
C ARG A 80 2.02 3.26 -4.12
N THR A 81 2.69 2.42 -3.33
CA THR A 81 2.14 1.16 -2.83
C THR A 81 1.04 1.39 -1.79
N SER A 82 1.23 2.33 -0.86
CA SER A 82 0.24 2.63 0.20
C SER A 82 -1.03 3.31 -0.32
N SER A 83 -0.95 4.04 -1.44
CA SER A 83 -2.10 4.68 -2.08
C SER A 83 -2.73 3.87 -3.22
N ILE A 84 -2.20 2.68 -3.52
CA ILE A 84 -2.62 1.84 -4.66
C ILE A 84 -2.69 2.69 -5.94
N ARG A 85 -1.58 3.37 -6.24
CA ARG A 85 -1.40 4.20 -7.44
C ARG A 85 -0.20 3.70 -8.23
N ARG A 86 -0.15 4.01 -9.52
CA ARG A 86 1.08 3.91 -10.33
C ARG A 86 1.90 5.18 -10.16
N GLU A 87 3.17 5.14 -10.56
CA GLU A 87 4.05 6.31 -10.46
C GLU A 87 3.49 7.50 -11.26
N LYS A 88 3.01 7.22 -12.47
CA LYS A 88 2.34 8.21 -13.34
C LYS A 88 1.01 8.76 -12.80
N GLU A 89 0.44 8.12 -11.77
CA GLU A 89 -0.82 8.55 -11.12
C GLU A 89 -0.54 9.40 -9.88
N LEU A 90 0.71 9.51 -9.45
CA LEU A 90 1.07 10.35 -8.31
C LEU A 90 1.04 11.82 -8.72
N VAL A 91 0.14 12.57 -8.10
CA VAL A 91 0.10 14.04 -8.24
C VAL A 91 1.24 14.67 -7.44
N LYS A 92 1.59 15.93 -7.69
CA LYS A 92 2.47 16.65 -6.77
C LYS A 92 1.68 16.96 -5.50
N PRO A 93 2.12 16.53 -4.30
CA PRO A 93 1.32 16.72 -3.11
C PRO A 93 1.17 18.22 -2.80
N PRO A 94 -0.04 18.69 -2.47
CA PRO A 94 -0.24 20.07 -2.04
C PRO A 94 0.61 20.37 -0.80
N GLN A 95 1.17 21.58 -0.73
CA GLN A 95 1.83 22.06 0.49
C GLN A 95 0.85 22.67 1.50
N ARG A 96 -0.45 22.62 1.19
CA ARG A 96 -1.52 23.12 2.05
C ARG A 96 -2.24 21.96 2.70
N SER A 97 -2.58 22.14 3.96
CA SER A 97 -3.46 21.27 4.71
C SER A 97 -4.91 21.48 4.29
N LEU A 98 -5.72 20.44 4.43
CA LEU A 98 -7.18 20.54 4.35
C LEU A 98 -7.70 21.23 5.62
N ASP A 99 -8.75 22.05 5.48
CA ASP A 99 -9.33 22.78 6.60
C ASP A 99 -9.69 21.84 7.76
N GLY A 100 -9.18 22.14 8.96
CA GLY A 100 -9.39 21.34 10.17
C GLY A 100 -8.38 20.22 10.43
N TYR A 101 -7.58 19.78 9.44
CA TYR A 101 -6.62 18.69 9.60
C TYR A 101 -5.23 19.01 9.04
N LYS A 102 -4.33 19.48 9.90
CA LYS A 102 -2.99 20.00 9.56
C LYS A 102 -2.13 19.10 8.65
N HIS A 103 -2.28 17.78 8.71
CA HIS A 103 -1.42 16.84 7.97
C HIS A 103 -2.14 16.09 6.85
N VAL A 104 -3.45 16.31 6.66
CA VAL A 104 -4.19 15.80 5.52
C VAL A 104 -4.03 16.81 4.40
N VAL A 105 -3.42 16.42 3.28
CA VAL A 105 -3.11 17.35 2.18
C VAL A 105 -3.96 17.14 0.94
N ASP A 106 -4.50 15.93 0.74
CA ASP A 106 -5.45 15.65 -0.34
C ASP A 106 -6.40 14.51 0.05
N VAL A 107 -7.64 14.59 -0.46
CA VAL A 107 -8.68 13.57 -0.27
C VAL A 107 -9.44 13.41 -1.57
N GLU A 108 -9.32 12.22 -2.17
CA GLU A 108 -9.91 11.91 -3.47
C GLU A 108 -10.74 10.63 -3.37
N TYR A 109 -11.86 10.56 -4.09
CA TYR A 109 -12.56 9.30 -4.32
C TYR A 109 -12.23 8.78 -5.72
N CYS A 110 -11.58 7.62 -5.79
CA CYS A 110 -11.31 6.92 -7.04
C CYS A 110 -12.37 5.82 -7.25
N PRO A 111 -13.19 5.90 -8.32
CA PRO A 111 -14.16 4.85 -8.61
C PRO A 111 -13.46 3.54 -9.03
N PRO A 112 -14.17 2.39 -8.95
CA PRO A 112 -13.65 1.13 -9.45
C PRO A 112 -13.32 1.23 -10.95
N ILE A 113 -12.19 0.68 -11.35
CA ILE A 113 -11.80 0.55 -12.76
C ILE A 113 -12.33 -0.79 -13.27
N SER A 114 -13.10 -0.76 -14.37
CA SER A 114 -13.52 -1.97 -15.05
C SER A 114 -12.33 -2.58 -15.78
N SER A 115 -11.78 -3.65 -15.23
CA SER A 115 -10.64 -4.34 -15.81
C SER A 115 -10.69 -5.85 -15.57
N ALA A 116 -9.89 -6.59 -16.36
CA ALA A 116 -9.74 -8.03 -16.19
C ALA A 116 -9.22 -8.36 -14.78
N ALA A 117 -9.48 -9.58 -14.30
CA ALA A 117 -8.84 -10.03 -13.06
C ALA A 117 -7.32 -10.04 -13.26
N PRO A 118 -6.53 -9.66 -12.24
CA PRO A 118 -5.09 -9.77 -12.36
C PRO A 118 -4.72 -11.25 -12.47
N HIS A 119 -3.68 -11.50 -13.22
CA HIS A 119 -3.21 -12.82 -13.58
C HIS A 119 -1.73 -12.97 -13.25
N PHE A 120 -1.25 -14.21 -13.28
CA PHE A 120 0.16 -14.51 -13.12
C PHE A 120 0.71 -14.95 -14.47
N PRO A 121 1.18 -14.01 -15.31
CA PRO A 121 1.55 -14.32 -16.67
C PRO A 121 2.83 -15.18 -16.72
N PRO A 122 3.07 -15.94 -17.81
CA PRO A 122 4.28 -16.76 -17.95
C PRO A 122 5.58 -15.97 -17.76
N GLU A 123 5.59 -14.70 -18.14
CA GLU A 123 6.69 -13.75 -17.94
C GLU A 123 6.96 -13.53 -16.45
N ALA A 124 5.92 -13.39 -15.62
CA ALA A 124 6.05 -13.27 -14.17
C ALA A 124 6.63 -14.54 -13.54
N ALA A 125 6.24 -15.72 -14.03
CA ALA A 125 6.78 -17.00 -13.57
C ALA A 125 8.28 -17.13 -13.89
N LYS A 126 8.69 -16.77 -15.12
CA LYS A 126 10.11 -16.75 -15.53
C LYS A 126 10.91 -15.73 -14.72
N ALA A 127 10.37 -14.54 -14.50
CA ALA A 127 11.01 -13.50 -13.71
C ALA A 127 11.16 -13.94 -12.24
N LYS A 128 10.15 -14.61 -11.67
CA LYS A 128 10.21 -15.20 -10.32
C LYS A 128 11.27 -16.28 -10.22
N GLU A 129 11.34 -17.19 -11.20
CA GLU A 129 12.37 -18.24 -11.26
C GLU A 129 13.77 -17.64 -11.32
N ALA A 130 13.97 -16.63 -12.17
CA ALA A 130 15.24 -15.91 -12.26
C ALA A 130 15.62 -15.24 -10.93
N ALA A 131 14.66 -14.55 -10.30
CA ALA A 131 14.86 -13.86 -9.02
C ALA A 131 15.17 -14.83 -7.87
N GLN A 132 14.59 -16.04 -7.87
CA GLN A 132 14.85 -17.07 -6.86
C GLN A 132 16.15 -17.85 -7.11
N SER A 133 16.47 -18.18 -8.36
CA SER A 133 17.63 -19.01 -8.72
C SER A 133 18.96 -18.24 -8.65
N LYS A 134 19.01 -17.01 -9.16
CA LYS A 134 20.20 -16.16 -9.15
C LYS A 134 19.83 -14.71 -8.84
N PRO A 135 19.52 -14.37 -7.58
CA PRO A 135 19.04 -13.03 -7.21
C PRO A 135 20.05 -11.95 -7.62
N ASN A 136 19.57 -10.92 -8.30
CA ASN A 136 20.29 -9.69 -8.59
C ASN A 136 19.31 -8.50 -8.66
N VAL A 137 19.80 -7.28 -8.84
CA VAL A 137 18.92 -6.10 -8.89
C VAL A 137 17.95 -6.19 -10.06
N GLN A 138 18.46 -6.51 -11.26
CA GLN A 138 17.68 -6.47 -12.48
C GLN A 138 16.50 -7.44 -12.44
N ASN A 139 16.75 -8.71 -12.11
CA ASN A 139 15.68 -9.71 -12.10
C ASN A 139 14.69 -9.54 -10.94
N THR A 140 15.15 -9.04 -9.79
CA THR A 140 14.28 -8.74 -8.65
C THR A 140 13.38 -7.57 -8.98
N THR A 141 13.92 -6.49 -9.56
CA THR A 141 13.15 -5.33 -9.99
C THR A 141 12.14 -5.69 -11.08
N GLU A 142 12.56 -6.42 -12.12
CA GLU A 142 11.68 -6.86 -13.20
C GLU A 142 10.50 -7.70 -12.66
N TYR A 143 10.78 -8.66 -11.77
CA TYR A 143 9.73 -9.45 -11.13
C TYR A 143 8.79 -8.56 -10.30
N HIS A 144 9.34 -7.66 -9.47
CA HIS A 144 8.54 -6.80 -8.61
C HIS A 144 7.65 -5.83 -9.40
N GLU A 145 8.15 -5.26 -10.50
CA GLU A 145 7.38 -4.37 -11.36
C GLU A 145 6.16 -5.07 -11.96
N ILE A 146 6.34 -6.30 -12.46
CA ILE A 146 5.23 -7.11 -13.02
C ILE A 146 4.19 -7.40 -11.94
N ILE A 147 4.61 -7.88 -10.76
CA ILE A 147 3.67 -8.27 -9.71
C ILE A 147 2.97 -7.06 -9.11
N GLU A 148 3.66 -5.94 -8.95
CA GLU A 148 3.05 -4.72 -8.44
C GLU A 148 2.01 -4.15 -9.40
N GLU A 149 2.27 -4.16 -10.71
CA GLU A 149 1.28 -3.73 -11.70
C GLU A 149 0.02 -4.60 -11.64
N GLU A 150 0.17 -5.93 -11.57
CA GLU A 150 -0.96 -6.85 -11.43
C GLU A 150 -1.73 -6.65 -10.11
N MET A 151 -1.02 -6.42 -8.99
CA MET A 151 -1.67 -6.11 -7.71
C MET A 151 -2.45 -4.79 -7.75
N ILE A 152 -1.86 -3.72 -8.31
CA ILE A 152 -2.53 -2.44 -8.48
C ILE A 152 -3.78 -2.62 -9.34
N HIS A 153 -3.65 -3.33 -10.47
CA HIS A 153 -4.75 -3.61 -11.37
C HIS A 153 -5.90 -4.35 -10.67
N GLY A 154 -5.59 -5.38 -9.88
CA GLY A 154 -6.58 -6.12 -9.09
C GLY A 154 -7.29 -5.28 -8.05
N LEU A 155 -6.53 -4.53 -7.25
CA LEU A 155 -7.07 -3.73 -6.16
C LEU A 155 -7.88 -2.53 -6.66
N GLN A 156 -7.51 -1.93 -7.81
CA GLN A 156 -8.25 -0.81 -8.41
C GLN A 156 -9.60 -1.21 -9.03
N ARG A 157 -9.92 -2.50 -9.10
CA ARG A 157 -11.28 -2.99 -9.44
C ARG A 157 -12.32 -2.73 -8.35
N LEU A 158 -11.89 -2.19 -7.21
CA LEU A 158 -12.75 -1.65 -6.16
C LEU A 158 -12.58 -0.13 -6.08
N GLY A 159 -13.62 0.56 -5.63
CA GLY A 159 -13.56 2.00 -5.35
C GLY A 159 -12.86 2.26 -4.02
N TRP A 160 -12.06 3.33 -3.98
CA TRP A 160 -11.24 3.73 -2.82
C TRP A 160 -11.39 5.22 -2.56
N LYS A 161 -11.59 5.60 -1.29
CA LYS A 161 -11.28 6.94 -0.80
C LYS A 161 -9.78 6.99 -0.50
N LYS A 162 -9.02 7.85 -1.14
CA LYS A 162 -7.57 7.98 -0.93
C LYS A 162 -7.32 9.27 -0.16
N VAL A 163 -6.58 9.15 0.94
CA VAL A 163 -6.24 10.26 1.82
C VAL A 163 -4.72 10.36 1.88
N ASP A 164 -4.22 11.45 1.36
CA ASP A 164 -2.80 11.72 1.26
C ASP A 164 -2.35 12.56 2.46
N ILE A 165 -1.33 12.06 3.16
CA ILE A 165 -0.82 12.59 4.42
C ILE A 165 0.58 13.15 4.21
N SER A 166 0.84 14.32 4.78
CA SER A 166 2.16 14.93 4.76
C SER A 166 2.51 15.59 6.08
N PHE A 167 3.65 15.18 6.65
CA PHE A 167 4.21 15.76 7.86
C PHE A 167 5.22 16.88 7.59
N HIS A 168 5.15 17.52 6.42
CA HIS A 168 6.04 18.62 6.04
C HIS A 168 6.08 19.79 7.04
N SER A 169 5.00 19.97 7.82
CA SER A 169 4.86 21.01 8.85
C SER A 169 5.08 20.50 10.28
N ALA A 170 5.53 19.26 10.45
CA ALA A 170 5.90 18.68 11.73
C ALA A 170 7.35 19.05 12.11
N PHE A 171 7.65 19.05 13.41
CA PHE A 171 9.00 19.38 13.90
C PHE A 171 10.05 18.34 13.48
N TRP A 172 9.66 17.06 13.38
CA TRP A 172 10.48 15.97 12.84
C TRP A 172 9.71 15.19 11.76
N PRO A 173 9.76 15.64 10.49
CA PRO A 173 9.05 15.00 9.39
C PRO A 173 9.47 13.54 9.15
N PHE A 174 10.73 13.19 9.45
CA PHE A 174 11.29 11.83 9.29
C PHE A 174 10.58 10.75 10.13
N PHE A 175 9.73 11.13 11.09
CA PHE A 175 8.87 10.21 11.82
C PHE A 175 7.52 9.96 11.14
N ALA A 176 7.32 10.33 9.87
CA ALA A 176 6.03 10.20 9.17
C ALA A 176 5.35 8.83 9.34
N HIS A 177 6.14 7.74 9.25
CA HIS A 177 5.62 6.38 9.44
C HIS A 177 5.09 6.11 10.86
N ASN A 178 5.74 6.66 11.88
CA ASN A 178 5.28 6.52 13.26
C ASN A 178 4.19 7.53 13.61
N ASN A 179 4.23 8.72 12.99
CA ASN A 179 3.25 9.78 13.16
C ASN A 179 1.89 9.34 12.63
N ILE A 180 1.80 8.76 11.43
CA ILE A 180 0.50 8.40 10.83
C ILE A 180 -0.36 7.46 11.71
N HIS A 181 0.27 6.66 12.58
CA HIS A 181 -0.40 5.78 13.54
C HIS A 181 -0.28 6.21 15.02
N VAL A 182 0.36 7.35 15.32
CA VAL A 182 0.59 7.87 16.68
C VAL A 182 1.17 6.78 17.60
N LYS A 183 2.29 6.17 17.20
CA LYS A 183 2.88 5.02 17.94
C LYS A 183 3.26 5.33 19.40
N ASN A 184 3.56 6.58 19.70
CA ASN A 184 3.84 7.09 21.04
C ASN A 184 3.29 8.51 21.10
N GLU A 185 2.32 8.76 21.97
CA GLU A 185 1.63 10.05 22.05
C GLU A 185 2.57 11.22 22.36
N TRP A 186 3.66 11.01 23.10
CA TRP A 186 4.60 12.08 23.43
C TRP A 186 5.47 12.49 22.23
N LEU A 187 5.88 11.52 21.41
CA LEU A 187 6.81 11.74 20.28
C LEU A 187 6.10 11.93 18.93
N HIS A 188 4.92 11.34 18.76
CA HIS A 188 4.24 11.19 17.47
C HIS A 188 2.88 11.90 17.44
N ASN A 189 2.66 12.88 18.32
CA ASN A 189 1.40 13.65 18.39
C ASN A 189 1.06 14.42 17.11
N ALA A 190 2.02 14.65 16.22
CA ALA A 190 1.77 15.25 14.92
C ALA A 190 0.71 14.45 14.14
N GLY A 191 0.61 13.14 14.37
CA GLY A 191 -0.42 12.29 13.80
C GLY A 191 -1.83 12.45 14.36
N ALA A 192 -2.04 13.15 15.48
CA ALA A 192 -3.34 13.21 16.15
C ALA A 192 -4.44 13.74 15.21
N GLY A 193 -4.12 14.72 14.35
CA GLY A 193 -5.05 15.22 13.34
C GLY A 193 -5.43 14.17 12.29
N VAL A 194 -4.53 13.24 11.96
CA VAL A 194 -4.83 12.13 11.05
C VAL A 194 -5.80 11.15 11.71
N ILE A 195 -5.57 10.80 12.97
CA ILE A 195 -6.48 9.93 13.74
C ILE A 195 -7.86 10.56 13.91
N ALA A 196 -7.92 11.87 14.16
CA ALA A 196 -9.19 12.61 14.20
C ALA A 196 -9.91 12.53 12.84
N HIS A 197 -9.20 12.75 11.72
CA HIS A 197 -9.79 12.63 10.39
C HIS A 197 -10.30 11.21 10.09
N VAL A 198 -9.61 10.17 10.57
CA VAL A 198 -10.08 8.77 10.47
C VAL A 198 -11.40 8.60 11.22
N ALA A 199 -11.46 9.03 12.49
CA ALA A 199 -12.65 8.90 13.32
C ALA A 199 -13.84 9.69 12.74
N ASP A 200 -13.62 10.92 12.29
CA ASP A 200 -14.66 11.76 11.71
C ASP A 200 -15.13 11.22 10.35
N SER A 201 -14.22 10.66 9.53
CA SER A 201 -14.57 9.98 8.29
C SER A 201 -15.50 8.78 8.53
N PHE A 202 -15.25 7.99 9.58
CA PHE A 202 -16.15 6.87 9.94
C PHE A 202 -17.53 7.35 10.37
N LYS A 203 -17.61 8.36 11.25
CA LYS A 203 -18.89 8.94 11.69
C LYS A 203 -19.71 9.51 10.54
N GLN A 204 -19.06 10.23 9.61
CA GLN A 204 -19.73 10.77 8.42
C GLN A 204 -20.30 9.66 7.52
N GLN A 205 -19.59 8.54 7.38
CA GLN A 205 -20.04 7.40 6.60
C GLN A 205 -21.23 6.68 7.24
N GLU A 206 -21.24 6.51 8.56
CA GLU A 206 -22.40 5.97 9.30
C GLU A 206 -23.62 6.88 9.19
N CYS A 207 -23.42 8.19 9.30
CA CYS A 207 -24.52 9.16 9.19
C CYS A 207 -25.12 9.17 7.77
N SER A 208 -24.27 9.22 6.73
CA SER A 208 -24.71 9.13 5.33
C SER A 208 -25.46 7.83 5.05
N SER A 209 -25.03 6.73 5.68
CA SER A 209 -25.70 5.44 5.59
C SER A 209 -27.14 5.46 6.07
N LEU A 210 -27.34 5.98 7.28
CA LEU A 210 -28.66 6.03 7.92
C LEU A 210 -29.62 6.88 7.10
N MET A 211 -29.13 7.97 6.51
CA MET A 211 -29.93 8.86 5.66
C MET A 211 -30.37 8.18 4.36
N THR A 212 -29.49 7.41 3.69
CA THR A 212 -29.86 6.67 2.47
C THR A 212 -30.81 5.50 2.76
N ALA A 213 -30.74 4.87 3.94
CA ALA A 213 -31.63 3.78 4.31
C ALA A 213 -33.03 4.24 4.79
N SER A 214 -33.18 5.54 5.07
CA SER A 214 -34.43 6.14 5.55
C SER A 214 -35.27 6.82 4.45
N LEU A 215 -34.81 6.72 3.19
CA LEU A 215 -35.47 7.21 1.98
C LEU A 215 -35.96 6.01 1.14
#